data_AF-A0A7U6KN18-F1
#
_entry.id   AF-A0A7U6KN18-F1
#
_cell.length_a   1.000
_cell.length_b   1.000
_cell.length_c   1.000
_cell.angle_alpha   90.00
_cell.angle_beta   90.00
_cell.angle_gamma   90.00
#
_symmetry.space_group_name_H-M   'P 1'
#
loop_
_entity.id
_entity.type
_entity.pdbx_description
1 polymer ?
#
loop_
_entity_poly.entity_id
_entity_poly.type
_entity_poly.pdbx_seq_one_letter_code
_entity_poly.pdbx_strand_id
1 'polypeptide(L)'
;MALHLLSKKRPQGMALAQALDEAMRDIVECQRCHSFSDEAVCPLCQDPRRDDGLLCVVETAADVMAIEQTAGYRGRYFVLGGHLSPIDGISADDLNIDQLVWRVKQEPVEEIILATGTTVEGQTTAHFISEAVSRHVNKVTRLAQGDTDGRRA
;
A
#
# COMPACT_ATOMS: atom_id res chain seq x y z
N MET A 1 3.07 -7.45 -27.35
CA MET A 1 2.24 -8.53 -26.79
C MET A 1 1.07 -8.94 -27.70
N ALA A 2 0.32 -8.00 -28.30
CA ALA A 2 -0.87 -8.30 -29.11
C ALA A 2 -0.63 -9.30 -30.28
N LEU A 3 0.41 -9.12 -31.10
CA LEU A 3 0.73 -10.02 -32.21
C LEU A 3 1.04 -11.46 -31.75
N HIS A 4 1.59 -11.65 -30.55
CA HIS A 4 1.88 -12.97 -29.98
C HIS A 4 0.61 -13.71 -29.57
N LEU A 5 -0.35 -13.00 -28.95
CA LEU A 5 -1.66 -13.55 -28.59
C LEU A 5 -2.47 -13.93 -29.83
N LEU A 6 -2.50 -13.06 -30.84
CA LEU A 6 -3.24 -13.29 -32.08
C LEU A 6 -2.69 -14.46 -32.91
N SER A 7 -1.37 -14.67 -32.93
CA SER A 7 -0.74 -15.70 -33.76
C SER A 7 -0.72 -17.10 -33.15
N LYS A 8 -0.60 -17.22 -31.82
CA LYS A 8 -0.36 -18.53 -31.17
C LYS A 8 -1.20 -18.82 -29.93
N LYS A 9 -1.89 -17.82 -29.35
CA LYS A 9 -2.52 -17.93 -28.03
C LYS A 9 -3.87 -17.21 -27.94
N ARG A 10 -4.71 -17.38 -28.97
CA ARG A 10 -5.99 -16.67 -29.07
C ARG A 10 -6.97 -17.02 -27.94
N PRO A 11 -7.14 -18.31 -27.56
CA PRO A 11 -7.97 -18.67 -26.41
C PRO A 11 -7.48 -18.04 -25.10
N GLN A 12 -6.16 -18.03 -24.86
CA GLN A 12 -5.58 -17.40 -23.67
C GLN A 12 -5.76 -15.88 -23.68
N GLY A 13 -5.69 -15.24 -24.86
CA GLY A 13 -5.98 -13.83 -25.01
C GLY A 13 -7.43 -13.48 -24.66
N MET A 14 -8.39 -14.33 -25.05
CA MET A 14 -9.79 -14.16 -24.66
C MET A 14 -10.01 -14.37 -23.16
N ALA A 15 -9.39 -15.39 -22.57
CA ALA A 15 -9.47 -15.63 -21.13
C ALA A 15 -8.87 -14.46 -20.32
N LEU A 16 -7.77 -13.87 -20.78
CA LEU A 16 -7.19 -12.68 -20.16
C LEU A 16 -8.14 -11.47 -20.26
N ALA A 17 -8.77 -11.25 -21.42
CA ALA A 17 -9.72 -10.15 -21.58
C ALA A 17 -10.90 -10.29 -20.62
N GLN A 18 -11.42 -11.51 -20.45
CA GLN A 18 -12.49 -11.78 -19.50
C GLN A 18 -12.05 -11.57 -18.05
N ALA A 19 -10.87 -12.05 -17.66
CA ALA A 19 -10.35 -11.84 -16.30
C ALA A 19 -10.13 -10.35 -15.98
N LEU A 20 -9.68 -9.55 -16.96
CA LEU A 20 -9.58 -8.10 -16.80
C LEU A 20 -10.95 -7.45 -16.65
N ASP A 21 -11.94 -7.85 -17.47
CA ASP A 21 -13.30 -7.32 -17.40
C ASP A 21 -13.98 -7.64 -16.06
N GLU A 22 -13.80 -8.84 -15.53
CA GLU A 22 -14.24 -9.23 -14.18
C GLU A 22 -13.55 -8.39 -13.11
N ALA A 23 -12.20 -8.29 -13.14
CA ALA A 23 -11.45 -7.52 -12.15
C ALA A 23 -11.84 -6.02 -12.14
N MET A 24 -12.05 -5.42 -13.31
CA MET A 24 -12.43 -4.00 -13.41
C MET A 24 -13.86 -3.70 -12.92
N ARG A 25 -14.72 -4.72 -12.79
CA ARG A 25 -16.10 -4.58 -12.31
C ARG A 25 -16.25 -4.90 -10.83
N ASP A 26 -15.56 -5.96 -10.37
CA ASP A 26 -15.84 -6.57 -9.08
C ASP A 26 -14.84 -6.14 -7.99
N ILE A 27 -13.64 -5.70 -8.37
CA ILE A 27 -12.63 -5.25 -7.41
C ILE A 27 -12.95 -3.84 -6.93
N VAL A 28 -13.04 -3.70 -5.62
CA VAL A 28 -13.30 -2.45 -4.91
C VAL A 28 -12.13 -2.10 -4.01
N GLU A 29 -12.13 -0.84 -3.56
CA GLU A 29 -11.20 -0.37 -2.55
C GLU A 29 -11.71 -0.72 -1.15
N CYS A 30 -10.85 -1.33 -0.34
CA CYS A 30 -11.13 -1.69 1.05
C CYS A 30 -11.38 -0.42 1.87
N GLN A 31 -12.52 -0.36 2.56
CA GLN A 31 -12.94 0.78 3.38
C GLN A 31 -12.02 1.07 4.57
N ARG A 32 -11.17 0.13 4.95
CA ARG A 32 -10.31 0.24 6.14
C ARG A 32 -8.85 0.54 5.77
N CYS A 33 -8.25 -0.21 4.83
CA CYS A 33 -6.85 -0.06 4.45
C CYS A 33 -6.61 0.54 3.07
N HIS A 34 -7.65 0.84 2.29
CA HIS A 34 -7.53 1.39 0.93
C HIS A 34 -6.77 0.51 -0.08
N SER A 35 -6.57 -0.77 0.23
CA SER A 35 -6.07 -1.77 -0.72
C SER A 35 -7.21 -2.36 -1.55
N PHE A 36 -6.89 -3.09 -2.61
CA PHE A 36 -7.89 -3.71 -3.48
C PHE A 36 -8.39 -5.06 -2.94
N SER A 37 -9.70 -5.28 -3.00
CA SER A 37 -10.35 -6.54 -2.62
C SER A 37 -11.66 -6.72 -3.39
N ASP A 38 -12.13 -7.94 -3.50
CA ASP A 38 -13.49 -8.33 -3.91
C ASP A 38 -14.56 -8.12 -2.82
N GLU A 39 -14.16 -7.68 -1.63
CA GLU A 39 -15.03 -7.40 -0.49
C GLU A 39 -14.82 -5.96 0.02
N ALA A 40 -15.82 -5.40 0.70
CA ALA A 40 -15.74 -4.03 1.26
C ALA A 40 -14.61 -3.87 2.31
N VAL A 41 -14.26 -4.94 3.02
CA VAL A 41 -13.12 -4.99 3.94
C VAL A 41 -12.27 -6.18 3.54
N CYS A 42 -10.98 -5.98 3.26
CA CYS A 42 -10.15 -7.08 2.74
C CYS A 42 -9.86 -8.16 3.81
N PRO A 43 -9.48 -9.39 3.40
CA PRO A 43 -9.14 -10.47 4.33
C PRO A 43 -8.04 -10.10 5.34
N LEU A 44 -7.08 -9.26 4.96
CA LEU A 44 -6.02 -8.76 5.85
C LEU A 44 -6.57 -7.86 6.96
N CYS A 45 -7.63 -7.10 6.71
CA CYS A 45 -8.26 -6.25 7.73
C CYS A 45 -9.23 -7.04 8.62
N GLN A 46 -9.82 -8.12 8.11
CA GLN A 46 -10.73 -8.99 8.86
C GLN A 46 -9.99 -9.99 9.77
N ASP A 47 -8.73 -10.34 9.46
CA ASP A 47 -7.99 -11.34 10.22
C ASP A 47 -7.79 -10.91 11.69
N PRO A 48 -8.35 -11.64 12.68
CA PRO A 48 -8.21 -11.30 14.10
C PRO A 48 -6.84 -11.64 14.67
N ARG A 49 -5.98 -12.36 13.93
CA ARG A 49 -4.63 -12.76 14.39
C ARG A 49 -3.60 -11.64 14.20
N ARG A 50 -3.97 -10.58 13.49
CA ARG A 50 -3.11 -9.43 13.23
C ARG A 50 -3.18 -8.43 14.38
N ASP A 51 -2.07 -7.74 14.55
CA ASP A 51 -1.89 -6.75 15.60
C ASP A 51 -2.49 -5.40 15.17
N ASP A 52 -3.52 -4.94 15.89
CA ASP A 52 -4.15 -3.64 15.66
C ASP A 52 -3.29 -2.46 16.18
N GLY A 53 -2.29 -2.73 17.02
CA GLY A 53 -1.33 -1.74 17.51
C GLY A 53 -0.26 -1.36 16.48
N LEU A 54 -0.09 -2.15 15.42
CA LEU A 54 0.90 -1.94 14.37
C LEU A 54 0.24 -1.56 13.05
N LEU A 55 0.61 -0.41 12.47
CA LEU A 55 0.10 0.04 11.18
C LEU A 55 1.23 0.34 10.20
N CYS A 56 1.31 -0.42 9.12
CA CYS A 56 2.25 -0.19 8.03
C CYS A 56 1.61 0.64 6.93
N VAL A 57 2.18 1.82 6.67
CA VAL A 57 1.71 2.74 5.64
C VAL A 57 2.57 2.56 4.38
N VAL A 58 1.92 2.25 3.27
CA VAL A 58 2.55 1.98 1.97
C VAL A 58 1.97 2.89 0.88
N GLU A 59 2.66 3.01 -0.26
CA GLU A 59 2.19 3.83 -1.38
C GLU A 59 1.09 3.13 -2.16
N THR A 60 1.27 1.85 -2.48
CA THR A 60 0.40 1.11 -3.41
C THR A 60 -0.03 -0.26 -2.86
N ALA A 61 -1.09 -0.83 -3.45
CA ALA A 61 -1.50 -2.21 -3.14
C ALA A 61 -0.42 -3.26 -3.49
N ALA A 62 0.44 -2.97 -4.46
CA ALA A 62 1.56 -3.85 -4.82
C ALA A 62 2.59 -3.95 -3.68
N ASP A 63 2.80 -2.86 -2.94
CA ASP A 63 3.71 -2.84 -1.78
C ASP A 63 3.19 -3.73 -0.65
N VAL A 64 1.86 -3.76 -0.42
CA VAL A 64 1.22 -4.69 0.52
C VAL A 64 1.55 -6.13 0.13
N MET A 65 1.38 -6.48 -1.14
CA MET A 65 1.68 -7.82 -1.64
C MET A 65 3.16 -8.18 -1.47
N ALA A 66 4.07 -7.24 -1.73
CA ALA A 66 5.50 -7.45 -1.57
C ALA A 66 5.89 -7.73 -0.11
N ILE A 67 5.31 -7.00 0.85
CA ILE A 67 5.55 -7.22 2.28
C ILE A 67 4.95 -8.56 2.73
N GLU A 68 3.72 -8.87 2.33
CA GLU A 68 3.05 -10.12 2.69
C GLU A 68 3.79 -11.37 2.19
N GLN A 69 4.43 -11.30 1.02
CA GLN A 69 5.26 -12.40 0.49
C GLN A 69 6.46 -12.74 1.39
N THR A 70 6.94 -11.79 2.20
CA THR A 70 8.04 -12.05 3.15
C THR A 70 7.59 -12.79 4.41
N ALA A 71 6.28 -12.94 4.62
CA ALA A 71 5.63 -13.63 5.75
C ALA A 71 6.08 -13.17 7.17
N GLY A 72 6.75 -12.03 7.28
CA GLY A 72 7.31 -11.53 8.54
C GLY A 72 6.44 -10.51 9.27
N TYR A 73 5.52 -9.84 8.57
CA TYR A 73 4.72 -8.75 9.13
C TYR A 73 3.35 -9.22 9.60
N ARG A 74 2.97 -8.86 10.83
CA ARG A 74 1.69 -9.24 11.45
C ARG A 74 0.77 -8.04 11.76
N GLY A 75 1.19 -6.83 11.45
CA GLY A 75 0.35 -5.65 11.65
C GLY A 75 -0.69 -5.45 10.56
N ARG A 76 -1.38 -4.32 10.64
CA ARG A 76 -2.33 -3.83 9.64
C ARG A 76 -1.62 -2.99 8.58
N TYR A 77 -2.27 -2.81 7.45
CA TYR A 77 -1.79 -1.94 6.38
C TYR A 77 -2.68 -0.73 6.18
N PHE A 78 -2.11 0.29 5.56
CA PHE A 78 -2.80 1.43 5.00
C PHE A 78 -2.14 1.83 3.67
N VAL A 79 -2.93 1.94 2.60
CA VAL A 79 -2.48 2.30 1.27
C VAL A 79 -2.80 3.77 1.00
N LEU A 80 -1.77 4.56 0.69
CA LEU A 80 -1.91 5.99 0.43
C LEU A 80 -2.53 6.29 -0.94
N GLY A 81 -2.35 5.40 -1.92
CA GLY A 81 -2.73 5.63 -3.31
C GLY A 81 -1.63 6.28 -4.15
N GLY A 82 -0.41 6.40 -3.61
CA GLY A 82 0.75 6.98 -4.29
C GLY A 82 1.67 7.72 -3.33
N HIS A 83 2.36 8.73 -3.86
CA HIS A 83 3.25 9.63 -3.15
C HIS A 83 3.05 11.07 -3.63
N LEU A 84 3.49 12.04 -2.82
CA LEU A 84 3.51 13.45 -3.17
C LEU A 84 4.49 13.68 -4.32
N SER A 85 3.98 14.15 -5.45
CA SER A 85 4.78 14.52 -6.62
C SER A 85 4.34 15.88 -7.16
N PRO A 86 5.01 16.97 -6.77
CA PRO A 86 4.74 18.30 -7.32
C PRO A 86 4.94 18.37 -8.84
N ILE A 87 5.79 17.51 -9.39
CA ILE A 87 6.09 17.45 -10.83
C ILE A 87 4.90 16.85 -11.59
N ASP A 88 4.27 15.80 -11.05
CA ASP A 88 3.09 15.16 -11.64
C ASP A 88 1.78 15.85 -11.20
N GLY A 89 1.87 16.88 -10.35
CA GLY A 89 0.71 17.61 -9.82
C GLY A 89 -0.08 16.84 -8.74
N ILE A 90 0.51 15.81 -8.14
CA ILE A 90 -0.11 14.99 -7.09
C ILE A 90 0.10 15.68 -5.74
N SER A 91 -1.00 16.08 -5.12
CA SER A 91 -1.04 16.77 -3.82
C SER A 91 -1.48 15.83 -2.69
N ALA A 92 -1.44 16.33 -1.45
CA ALA A 92 -1.89 15.55 -0.29
C ALA A 92 -3.39 15.20 -0.35
N ASP A 93 -4.19 16.04 -1.01
CA ASP A 93 -5.64 15.84 -1.16
C ASP A 93 -5.97 14.71 -2.15
N ASP A 94 -5.02 14.36 -3.03
CA ASP A 94 -5.12 13.24 -3.96
C ASP A 94 -4.73 11.89 -3.30
N LEU A 95 -4.22 11.93 -2.07
CA LEU A 95 -3.77 10.78 -1.30
C LEU A 95 -4.69 10.53 -0.11
N ASN A 96 -4.73 9.29 0.38
CA ASN A 96 -5.56 8.90 1.50
C ASN A 96 -5.00 9.36 2.88
N ILE A 97 -4.34 10.52 2.96
CA ILE A 97 -3.66 10.98 4.18
C ILE A 97 -4.67 11.40 5.26
N ASP A 98 -5.77 12.05 4.88
CA ASP A 98 -6.81 12.44 5.83
C ASP A 98 -7.49 11.22 6.47
N GLN A 99 -7.72 10.18 5.68
CA GLN A 99 -8.27 8.91 6.12
C GLN A 99 -7.29 8.17 7.05
N LEU A 100 -5.99 8.24 6.77
CA LEU A 100 -4.95 7.73 7.67
C LEU A 100 -5.01 8.43 9.03
N VAL A 101 -5.02 9.76 9.04
CA VAL A 101 -5.08 10.55 10.29
C VAL A 101 -6.38 10.27 11.04
N TRP A 102 -7.51 10.17 10.33
CA TRP A 102 -8.79 9.82 10.93
C TRP A 102 -8.73 8.43 11.58
N ARG A 103 -8.21 7.43 10.86
CA ARG A 103 -8.10 6.06 11.36
C ARG A 103 -7.26 5.98 12.63
N VAL A 104 -6.10 6.64 12.61
CA VAL A 104 -5.16 6.68 13.74
C VAL A 104 -5.77 7.34 14.98
N LYS A 105 -6.73 8.25 14.82
CA LYS A 105 -7.48 8.86 15.95
C LYS A 105 -8.53 7.93 16.54
N GLN A 106 -9.05 6.99 15.75
CA GLN A 106 -10.16 6.11 16.16
C GLN A 106 -9.68 4.72 16.63
N GLU A 107 -8.55 4.24 16.11
CA GLU A 107 -7.99 2.93 16.40
C GLU A 107 -6.78 3.03 17.35
N PRO A 108 -6.52 2.04 18.20
CA PRO A 108 -5.42 2.05 19.17
C PRO A 108 -4.06 1.73 18.50
N VAL A 109 -3.63 2.56 17.55
CA VAL A 109 -2.34 2.38 16.85
C VAL A 109 -1.20 2.86 17.74
N GLU A 110 -0.32 1.95 18.14
CA GLU A 110 0.86 2.24 18.96
C GLU A 110 2.07 2.64 18.12
N GLU A 111 2.26 1.99 16.98
CA GLU A 111 3.37 2.22 16.06
C GLU A 111 2.90 2.31 14.61
N ILE A 112 3.32 3.39 13.94
CA ILE A 112 3.22 3.54 12.49
C ILE A 112 4.58 3.22 11.86
N ILE A 113 4.58 2.33 10.89
CA ILE A 113 5.75 1.96 10.10
C ILE A 113 5.58 2.54 8.69
N LEU A 114 6.37 3.54 8.36
CA LEU A 114 6.39 4.15 7.03
C LEU A 114 7.24 3.29 6.09
N ALA A 115 6.55 2.68 5.13
CA ALA A 115 7.10 1.81 4.11
C ALA A 115 6.98 2.44 2.71
N THR A 116 7.21 3.76 2.63
CA THR A 116 7.29 4.48 1.35
C THR A 116 8.63 4.27 0.68
N GLY A 117 8.68 4.51 -0.63
CA GLY A 117 9.86 4.36 -1.46
C GLY A 117 11.05 5.23 -1.02
N THR A 118 12.22 4.88 -1.53
CA THR A 118 13.49 5.59 -1.27
C THR A 118 13.67 6.84 -2.13
N THR A 119 12.76 7.08 -3.08
CA THR A 119 12.74 8.27 -3.94
C THR A 119 12.58 9.55 -3.14
N VAL A 120 12.89 10.70 -3.76
CA VAL A 120 12.73 12.01 -3.10
C VAL A 120 11.27 12.25 -2.74
N GLU A 121 10.36 11.83 -3.60
CA GLU A 121 8.91 11.89 -3.43
C GLU A 121 8.46 11.00 -2.26
N GLY A 122 8.93 9.74 -2.21
CA GLY A 122 8.62 8.81 -1.13
C GLY A 122 9.15 9.26 0.23
N GLN A 123 10.34 9.90 0.26
CA GLN A 123 10.91 10.51 1.47
C GLN A 123 10.11 11.73 1.94
N THR A 124 9.72 12.59 1.00
CA THR A 124 8.91 13.77 1.28
C THR A 124 7.55 13.36 1.84
N THR A 125 6.93 12.36 1.21
CA THR A 125 5.65 11.78 1.66
C THR A 125 5.77 11.17 3.06
N ALA A 126 6.83 10.41 3.34
CA ALA A 126 7.08 9.86 4.67
C ALA A 126 7.20 10.96 5.73
N HIS A 127 7.98 12.00 5.44
CA HIS A 127 8.18 13.11 6.36
C HIS A 127 6.87 13.83 6.66
N PHE A 128 6.10 14.14 5.62
CA PHE A 128 4.79 14.78 5.74
C PHE A 128 3.82 13.96 6.59
N ILE A 129 3.72 12.65 6.34
CA ILE A 129 2.86 11.75 7.13
C ILE A 129 3.34 11.70 8.58
N SER A 130 4.64 11.59 8.81
CA SER A 130 5.21 11.56 10.16
C SER A 130 4.82 12.80 10.97
N GLU A 131 4.85 13.98 10.35
CA GLU A 131 4.39 15.21 11.01
C GLU A 131 2.88 15.20 11.29
N ALA A 132 2.07 14.77 10.32
CA ALA A 132 0.61 14.72 10.44
C ALA A 132 0.12 13.78 11.57
N VAL A 133 0.80 12.65 11.75
CA VAL A 133 0.40 11.62 12.75
C VAL A 133 1.14 11.76 14.09
N SER A 134 2.21 12.56 14.17
CA SER A 134 3.07 12.71 15.35
C SER A 134 2.34 13.03 16.66
N ARG A 135 1.20 13.73 16.59
CA ARG A 135 0.40 14.10 17.76
C ARG A 135 -0.54 13.00 18.26
N HIS A 136 -0.72 11.95 17.47
CA HIS A 136 -1.72 10.90 17.72
C HIS A 136 -1.09 9.53 17.94
N VAL A 137 0.18 9.33 17.55
CA VAL A 137 0.87 8.04 17.66
C VAL A 137 2.14 8.19 18.47
N ASN A 138 2.37 7.23 19.35
CA ASN A 138 3.52 7.21 20.25
C ASN A 138 4.85 6.99 19.52
N LYS A 139 4.81 6.21 18.44
CA LYS A 139 6.01 5.80 17.69
C LYS A 139 5.76 5.82 16.19
N VAL A 140 6.61 6.54 15.48
CA VAL A 140 6.68 6.50 14.01
C VAL A 140 8.06 5.99 13.64
N THR A 141 8.11 4.86 12.94
CA THR A 141 9.34 4.28 12.39
C THR A 141 9.29 4.28 10.87
N ARG A 142 10.46 4.18 10.26
CA ARG A 142 10.59 4.04 8.81
C ARG A 142 11.38 2.76 8.54
N LEU A 143 10.92 1.96 7.58
CA LEU A 143 11.69 0.79 7.18
C LEU A 143 13.01 1.27 6.57
N ALA A 144 14.11 0.93 7.25
CA ALA A 144 15.45 1.16 6.73
C ALA A 144 15.69 0.16 5.60
N GLN A 145 15.45 0.58 4.35
CA GLN A 145 16.04 -0.09 3.21
C GLN A 145 17.47 0.42 3.08
N GLY A 146 18.40 -0.30 3.72
CA GLY A 146 19.83 -0.04 3.59
C GLY A 146 20.27 -0.19 2.14
N ASP A 147 21.23 0.64 1.75
CA ASP A 147 22.03 0.43 0.54
C ASP A 147 22.37 -1.06 0.41
N THR A 148 22.08 -1.63 -0.74
CA THR A 148 22.74 -2.87 -1.15
C THR A 148 24.22 -2.58 -1.35
N ASP A 149 24.99 -2.46 -0.27
CA ASP A 149 26.44 -2.64 -0.34
C ASP A 149 26.71 -4.14 -0.49
N GLY A 150 26.50 -4.61 -1.72
CA GLY A 150 26.90 -5.92 -2.21
C GLY A 150 28.42 -6.04 -2.39
N ARG A 151 29.22 -5.62 -1.39
CA ARG A 151 30.64 -5.97 -1.27
C ARG A 151 31.03 -6.15 0.18
N ARG A 152 31.18 -7.41 0.60
CA ARG A 152 32.29 -7.94 1.42
C ARG A 152 32.09 -9.43 1.72
N ALA A 153 32.70 -10.28 0.88
CA ALA A 153 33.69 -11.31 1.26
C ALA A 153 34.18 -11.98 -0.03
#